data_AF-A0A1L9AY19-F1
#
_entry.id   AF-A0A1L9AY19-F1
#
_cell.length_a   1.000
_cell.length_b   1.000
_cell.length_c   1.000
_cell.angle_alpha   90.00
_cell.angle_beta   90.00
_cell.angle_gamma   90.00
#
_symmetry.space_group_name_H-M   'P 1'
#
loop_
_entity.id
_entity.type
_entity.pdbx_description
1 polymer ?
#
loop_
_entity_poly.entity_id
_entity_poly.type
_entity_poly.pdbx_seq_one_letter_code
_entity_poly.pdbx_strand_id
1 'polypeptide(L)'
;MREDLSRLAPRVAAGVAQTLQENLRPCLLVESERVGQAPLYRGALGRMLGLRTDAPRLALLDSKLGGTPYTTAPLEEGRWFLGQLNFAQLPSSVPGLPRQGLLAVDGVRGRSAFGLSFTARWYPRPSEEEAVPARDVSRLGRFEAALRFRESWSLPCWEDLEALLPEELWWLADDVDEWQRESGMCDERCHRLGGHRSFGQDSLSVFEPPTGLSKDFREYEQLFRLNFDNAADFTWGSNQVYLLVHRDDLAAQRFDRLAFAVAND
;
A
#
# COMPACT_ATOMS: atom_id res chain seq x y z
N MET A 1 11.76 6.00 -24.52
CA MET A 1 12.91 6.31 -23.59
C MET A 1 14.32 6.05 -24.13
N ARG A 2 14.87 4.82 -24.26
CA ARG A 2 16.28 4.64 -24.73
C ARG A 2 16.52 5.18 -26.14
N GLU A 3 15.55 5.01 -27.04
CA GLU A 3 15.62 5.53 -28.40
C GLU A 3 15.43 7.06 -28.44
N ASP A 4 14.61 7.64 -27.57
CA ASP A 4 14.35 9.09 -27.56
C ASP A 4 15.46 9.90 -26.90
N LEU A 5 16.10 9.35 -25.87
CA LEU A 5 17.33 9.92 -25.30
C LEU A 5 18.48 9.98 -26.31
N SER A 6 18.46 9.14 -27.36
CA SER A 6 19.48 9.17 -28.43
C SER A 6 19.39 10.42 -29.32
N ARG A 7 18.26 11.14 -29.29
CA ARG A 7 18.04 12.39 -30.02
C ARG A 7 18.62 13.61 -29.31
N LEU A 8 18.96 13.48 -28.04
CA LEU A 8 19.57 14.54 -27.23
C LEU A 8 21.07 14.62 -27.45
N ALA A 9 21.64 15.81 -27.22
CA ALA A 9 23.09 15.96 -27.14
C ALA A 9 23.63 14.98 -26.07
N PRO A 10 24.75 14.26 -26.30
CA PRO A 10 25.20 13.17 -25.42
C PRO A 10 25.34 13.57 -23.94
N ARG A 11 25.72 14.82 -23.67
CA ARG A 11 25.83 15.34 -22.29
C ARG A 11 24.48 15.48 -21.60
N VAL A 12 23.45 15.90 -22.33
CA VAL A 12 22.08 16.04 -21.80
C VAL A 12 21.51 14.65 -21.55
N ALA A 13 21.65 13.72 -22.51
CA ALA A 13 21.20 12.34 -22.35
C ALA A 13 21.86 11.66 -21.12
N ALA A 14 23.16 11.86 -20.92
CA ALA A 14 23.88 11.34 -19.75
C ALA A 14 23.39 11.97 -18.44
N GLY A 15 23.14 13.28 -18.42
CA GLY A 15 22.58 13.99 -17.27
C GLY A 15 21.20 13.44 -16.88
N VAL A 16 20.30 13.27 -17.85
CA VAL A 16 18.97 12.69 -17.61
C VAL A 16 19.08 11.27 -17.07
N ALA A 17 19.89 10.42 -17.70
CA ALA A 17 20.07 9.04 -17.26
C ALA A 17 20.62 8.96 -15.82
N GLN A 18 21.56 9.85 -15.48
CA GLN A 18 22.09 9.97 -14.13
C GLN A 18 21.01 10.43 -13.14
N THR A 19 20.25 11.49 -13.46
CA THR A 19 19.16 11.99 -12.62
C THR A 19 18.13 10.90 -12.35
N LEU A 20 17.69 10.17 -13.40
CA LEU A 20 16.76 9.06 -13.24
C LEU A 20 17.35 7.98 -12.32
N GLN A 21 18.59 7.56 -12.56
CA GLN A 21 19.25 6.53 -11.78
C GLN A 21 19.42 6.91 -10.30
N GLU A 22 19.81 8.15 -10.02
CA GLU A 22 19.99 8.68 -8.66
C GLU A 22 18.66 8.80 -7.89
N ASN A 23 17.56 8.94 -8.61
CA ASN A 23 16.23 9.06 -8.04
C ASN A 23 15.41 7.76 -8.08
N LEU A 24 15.98 6.64 -8.50
CA LEU A 24 15.30 5.34 -8.35
C LEU A 24 15.26 4.92 -6.88
N ARG A 25 14.07 4.60 -6.37
CA ARG A 25 13.90 3.97 -5.06
C ARG A 25 13.41 2.53 -5.20
N PRO A 26 14.04 1.56 -4.53
CA PRO A 26 13.56 0.19 -4.53
C PRO A 26 12.20 0.10 -3.82
N CYS A 27 11.33 -0.76 -4.33
CA CYS A 27 10.01 -1.02 -3.77
C CYS A 27 9.60 -2.48 -4.02
N LEU A 28 8.47 -2.88 -3.45
CA LEU A 28 7.83 -4.16 -3.78
C LEU A 28 6.48 -3.88 -4.43
N LEU A 29 6.26 -4.50 -5.58
CA LEU A 29 4.92 -4.69 -6.12
C LEU A 29 4.27 -5.82 -5.34
N VAL A 30 3.03 -5.58 -4.94
CA VAL A 30 2.26 -6.47 -4.09
C VAL A 30 1.02 -6.89 -4.85
N GLU A 31 1.02 -8.15 -5.27
CA GLU A 31 -0.08 -8.80 -5.97
C GLU A 31 -0.91 -9.61 -4.98
N SER A 32 -2.22 -9.64 -5.21
CA SER A 32 -3.18 -10.35 -4.37
C SER A 32 -3.75 -11.55 -5.11
N GLU A 33 -3.78 -12.71 -4.47
CA GLU A 33 -4.38 -13.92 -5.03
C GLU A 33 -5.46 -14.47 -4.10
N ARG A 34 -6.68 -14.62 -4.63
CA ARG A 34 -7.81 -15.16 -3.87
C ARG A 34 -7.57 -16.63 -3.54
N VAL A 35 -7.69 -16.99 -2.26
CA VAL A 35 -7.48 -18.38 -1.81
C VAL A 35 -8.78 -19.18 -1.61
N GLY A 36 -9.91 -18.48 -1.49
CA GLY A 36 -11.24 -19.06 -1.31
C GLY A 36 -12.06 -19.09 -2.59
N GLN A 37 -13.01 -20.03 -2.68
CA GLN A 37 -13.96 -20.12 -3.80
C GLN A 37 -15.30 -19.45 -3.45
N ALA A 38 -15.61 -19.32 -2.16
CA ALA A 38 -16.77 -18.61 -1.65
C ALA A 38 -16.34 -17.43 -0.75
N PRO A 39 -17.20 -16.41 -0.56
CA PRO A 39 -16.85 -15.27 0.28
C PRO A 39 -16.80 -15.65 1.76
N LEU A 40 -16.06 -14.88 2.56
CA LEU A 40 -15.93 -15.05 4.01
C LEU A 40 -17.23 -14.71 4.75
N TYR A 41 -18.04 -13.82 4.18
CA TYR A 41 -19.35 -13.44 4.73
C TYR A 41 -20.37 -13.20 3.61
N ARG A 42 -21.65 -13.19 3.98
CA ARG A 42 -22.76 -12.91 3.06
C ARG A 42 -23.52 -11.69 3.51
N GLY A 43 -23.86 -10.84 2.55
CA GLY A 43 -24.89 -9.82 2.74
C GLY A 43 -26.27 -10.43 2.99
N ALA A 44 -27.25 -9.60 3.30
CA ALA A 44 -28.62 -10.04 3.63
C ALA A 44 -29.23 -10.94 2.54
N LEU A 45 -29.07 -10.57 1.26
CA LEU A 45 -29.55 -11.36 0.14
C LEU A 45 -28.88 -12.74 0.06
N GLY A 46 -27.56 -12.81 0.26
CA GLY A 46 -26.83 -14.08 0.25
C GLY A 46 -27.20 -15.01 1.41
N ARG A 47 -27.64 -14.45 2.55
CA ARG A 47 -28.24 -15.23 3.65
C ARG A 47 -29.61 -15.77 3.26
N MET A 48 -30.46 -14.95 2.65
CA MET A 48 -31.79 -15.36 2.18
C MET A 48 -31.72 -16.47 1.12
N LEU A 49 -30.76 -16.38 0.20
CA LEU A 49 -30.54 -17.37 -0.86
C LEU A 49 -29.75 -18.61 -0.40
N GLY A 50 -29.37 -18.70 0.87
CA GLY A 50 -28.64 -19.85 1.40
C GLY A 50 -27.34 -20.15 0.64
N LEU A 51 -26.62 -19.11 0.18
CA LEU A 51 -25.35 -19.28 -0.55
C LEU A 51 -24.31 -20.00 0.34
N ARG A 52 -23.09 -20.25 -0.11
CA ARG A 52 -22.03 -20.80 0.77
C ARG A 52 -21.06 -19.72 1.23
N THR A 53 -20.32 -19.98 2.29
CA THR A 53 -19.23 -19.15 2.81
C THR A 53 -18.05 -20.05 3.04
N ASP A 54 -16.85 -19.54 2.79
CA ASP A 54 -15.61 -20.22 3.14
C ASP A 54 -15.13 -19.78 4.52
N ALA A 55 -14.38 -20.67 5.17
CA ALA A 55 -13.56 -20.30 6.31
C ALA A 55 -12.22 -19.72 5.82
N PRO A 56 -11.57 -18.83 6.60
CA PRO A 56 -10.19 -18.41 6.35
C PRO A 56 -9.25 -19.62 6.25
N ARG A 57 -8.33 -19.58 5.28
CA ARG A 57 -7.41 -20.65 4.89
C ARG A 57 -5.95 -20.31 5.16
N LEU A 58 -5.59 -19.03 5.15
CA LEU A 58 -4.19 -18.61 5.37
C LEU A 58 -3.79 -18.69 6.83
N ALA A 59 -2.52 -19.00 7.08
CA ALA A 59 -1.97 -19.09 8.43
C ALA A 59 -2.07 -17.75 9.15
N LEU A 60 -2.10 -17.77 10.47
CA LEU A 60 -2.39 -16.58 11.26
C LEU A 60 -1.38 -15.45 11.01
N LEU A 61 -0.11 -15.82 10.79
CA LEU A 61 1.00 -14.88 10.56
C LEU A 61 1.27 -14.59 9.08
N ASP A 62 0.45 -15.07 8.14
CA ASP A 62 0.65 -14.77 6.72
C ASP A 62 0.33 -13.32 6.39
N SER A 63 1.06 -12.78 5.40
CA SER A 63 0.71 -11.53 4.74
C SER A 63 -0.53 -11.75 3.87
N LYS A 64 -1.60 -11.01 4.15
CA LYS A 64 -2.92 -11.25 3.54
C LYS A 64 -3.84 -10.04 3.60
N LEU A 65 -4.84 -10.07 2.73
CA LEU A 65 -6.00 -9.20 2.79
C LEU A 65 -7.23 -10.04 3.17
N GLY A 66 -8.07 -9.50 4.05
CA GLY A 66 -9.16 -10.25 4.67
C GLY A 66 -8.69 -11.44 5.53
N GLY A 67 -9.60 -12.36 5.82
CA GLY A 67 -9.28 -13.58 6.59
C GLY A 67 -9.34 -13.42 8.11
N THR A 68 -8.53 -14.20 8.83
CA THR A 68 -8.41 -14.10 10.30
C THR A 68 -7.22 -13.20 10.65
N PRO A 69 -7.43 -12.07 11.35
CA PRO A 69 -6.35 -11.21 11.78
C PRO A 69 -5.56 -11.85 12.92
N TYR A 70 -4.25 -11.61 12.92
CA TYR A 70 -3.46 -11.73 14.14
C TYR A 70 -3.85 -10.63 15.13
N THR A 71 -4.05 -10.99 16.40
CA THR A 71 -4.26 -10.03 17.49
C THR A 71 -3.88 -10.66 18.83
N THR A 72 -3.39 -9.83 19.76
CA THR A 72 -3.09 -10.22 21.15
C THR A 72 -4.18 -9.77 22.13
N ALA A 73 -5.23 -9.10 21.63
CA ALA A 73 -6.37 -8.65 22.39
C ALA A 73 -7.65 -8.70 21.52
N PRO A 74 -8.85 -8.73 22.13
CA PRO A 74 -10.10 -8.63 21.37
C PRO A 74 -10.12 -7.38 20.48
N LEU A 75 -10.60 -7.52 19.25
CA LEU A 75 -10.77 -6.37 18.36
C LEU A 75 -11.94 -5.51 18.84
N GLU A 76 -11.72 -4.21 18.89
CA GLU A 76 -12.74 -3.23 19.25
C GLU A 76 -13.88 -3.20 18.22
N GLU A 77 -15.09 -2.93 18.71
CA GLU A 77 -16.25 -2.75 17.85
C GLU A 77 -16.05 -1.56 16.87
N GLY A 78 -16.54 -1.71 15.64
CA GLY A 78 -16.42 -0.67 14.61
C GLY A 78 -15.10 -0.68 13.82
N ARG A 79 -14.22 -1.66 14.06
CA ARG A 79 -13.05 -1.94 13.23
C ARG A 79 -13.35 -3.00 12.17
N TRP A 80 -12.89 -2.77 10.95
CA TRP A 80 -12.98 -3.70 9.83
C TRP A 80 -11.59 -4.14 9.41
N PHE A 81 -11.24 -5.40 9.66
CA PHE A 81 -9.93 -5.92 9.26
C PHE A 81 -9.77 -5.81 7.74
N LEU A 82 -8.76 -5.06 7.31
CA LEU A 82 -8.39 -4.94 5.90
C LEU A 82 -7.39 -6.03 5.55
N GLY A 83 -6.31 -6.15 6.33
CA GLY A 83 -5.24 -7.11 6.06
C GLY A 83 -4.04 -6.88 6.96
N GLN A 84 -3.00 -7.67 6.72
CA GLN A 84 -1.76 -7.62 7.48
C GLN A 84 -0.55 -7.94 6.61
N LEU A 85 0.60 -7.42 7.02
CA LEU A 85 1.91 -7.62 6.41
C LEU A 85 2.85 -8.22 7.45
N ASN A 86 3.39 -9.39 7.16
CA ASN A 86 4.45 -10.00 7.94
C ASN A 86 5.80 -9.65 7.33
N PHE A 87 6.57 -8.82 8.01
CA PHE A 87 7.85 -8.32 7.52
C PHE A 87 8.91 -9.42 7.37
N ALA A 88 8.74 -10.56 8.04
CA ALA A 88 9.62 -11.72 7.85
C ALA A 88 9.39 -12.43 6.50
N GLN A 89 8.28 -12.16 5.81
CA GLN A 89 7.97 -12.71 4.48
C GLN A 89 8.40 -11.78 3.34
N LEU A 90 8.84 -10.55 3.66
CA LEU A 90 9.21 -9.56 2.66
C LEU A 90 10.65 -9.77 2.16
N PRO A 91 10.91 -9.61 0.85
CA PRO A 91 12.25 -9.47 0.31
C PRO A 91 13.03 -8.35 1.01
N SER A 92 14.35 -8.52 1.11
CA SER A 92 15.21 -7.57 1.83
C SER A 92 15.56 -6.30 1.05
N SER A 93 15.04 -6.15 -0.17
CA SER A 93 15.42 -5.12 -1.14
C SER A 93 14.93 -3.71 -0.82
N VAL A 94 13.93 -3.54 0.04
CA VAL A 94 13.45 -2.21 0.45
C VAL A 94 14.21 -1.76 1.71
N PRO A 95 15.05 -0.71 1.63
CA PRO A 95 15.80 -0.18 2.77
C PRO A 95 14.87 0.41 3.83
N GLY A 96 15.31 0.34 5.08
CA GLY A 96 14.61 0.96 6.23
C GLY A 96 13.41 0.19 6.75
N LEU A 97 12.87 -0.78 6.01
CA LEU A 97 11.81 -1.63 6.52
C LEU A 97 12.34 -2.65 7.55
N PRO A 98 11.54 -2.96 8.59
CA PRO A 98 11.84 -4.04 9.53
C PRO A 98 12.09 -5.37 8.81
N ARG A 99 12.93 -6.22 9.40
CA ARG A 99 13.14 -7.61 8.94
C ARG A 99 12.21 -8.62 9.60
N GLN A 100 11.44 -8.16 10.58
CA GLN A 100 10.49 -8.96 11.33
C GLN A 100 9.40 -8.03 11.87
N GLY A 101 8.33 -8.63 12.37
CA GLY A 101 7.18 -7.92 12.89
C GLY A 101 5.96 -8.06 11.98
N LEU A 102 4.79 -7.78 12.53
CA LEU A 102 3.53 -7.85 11.81
C LEU A 102 2.79 -6.52 11.94
N LEU A 103 2.48 -5.94 10.80
CA LEU A 103 1.61 -4.77 10.71
C LEU A 103 0.23 -5.22 10.27
N ALA A 104 -0.77 -5.07 11.13
CA ALA A 104 -2.17 -5.24 10.75
C ALA A 104 -2.81 -3.87 10.54
N VAL A 105 -3.70 -3.79 9.54
CA VAL A 105 -4.41 -2.58 9.16
C VAL A 105 -5.90 -2.85 9.25
N ASP A 106 -6.61 -1.96 9.94
CA ASP A 106 -8.06 -2.03 10.07
C ASP A 106 -8.67 -0.74 9.53
N GLY A 107 -9.75 -0.86 8.76
CA GLY A 107 -10.64 0.26 8.45
C GLY A 107 -11.45 0.65 9.69
N VAL A 108 -11.72 1.94 9.84
CA VAL A 108 -12.57 2.51 10.89
C VAL A 108 -13.46 3.59 10.30
N ARG A 109 -14.52 3.98 11.01
CA ARG A 109 -15.35 5.12 10.58
C ARG A 109 -14.49 6.39 10.56
N GLY A 110 -14.30 6.92 9.37
CA GLY A 110 -13.51 8.12 9.12
C GLY A 110 -14.36 9.37 9.03
N ARG A 111 -13.68 10.53 9.01
CA ARG A 111 -14.29 11.83 8.68
C ARG A 111 -14.13 12.19 7.20
N SER A 112 -13.47 11.34 6.42
CA SER A 112 -13.31 11.47 4.98
C SER A 112 -14.65 11.53 4.24
N ALA A 113 -14.65 12.04 3.01
CA ALA A 113 -15.83 12.08 2.14
C ALA A 113 -16.44 10.68 1.87
N PHE A 114 -15.67 9.61 2.05
CA PHE A 114 -16.10 8.21 1.90
C PHE A 114 -16.45 7.54 3.23
N GLY A 115 -16.36 8.25 4.37
CA GLY A 115 -16.69 7.75 5.71
C GLY A 115 -15.74 6.66 6.23
N LEU A 116 -14.57 6.49 5.60
CA LEU A 116 -13.58 5.46 5.93
C LEU A 116 -12.22 6.12 6.27
N SER A 117 -11.63 5.67 7.36
CA SER A 117 -10.25 5.96 7.77
C SER A 117 -9.58 4.62 8.12
N PHE A 118 -8.29 4.65 8.48
CA PHE A 118 -7.53 3.45 8.82
C PHE A 118 -6.78 3.63 10.13
N THR A 119 -6.61 2.52 10.82
CA THR A 119 -5.74 2.39 12.00
C THR A 119 -4.81 1.21 11.80
N ALA A 120 -3.66 1.26 12.47
CA ALA A 120 -2.62 0.27 12.39
C ALA A 120 -2.38 -0.37 13.75
N ARG A 121 -2.06 -1.66 13.73
CA ARG A 121 -1.60 -2.43 14.89
C ARG A 121 -0.24 -3.00 14.56
N TRP A 122 0.76 -2.66 15.37
CA TRP A 122 2.13 -3.11 15.18
C TRP A 122 2.51 -4.14 16.23
N TYR A 123 2.99 -5.28 15.76
CA TYR A 123 3.48 -6.38 16.59
C TYR A 123 4.94 -6.64 16.24
N PRO A 124 5.92 -6.09 16.99
CA PRO A 124 7.33 -6.21 16.64
C PRO A 124 7.87 -7.65 16.65
N ARG A 125 7.22 -8.54 17.42
CA ARG A 125 7.58 -9.94 17.61
C ARG A 125 6.30 -10.80 17.68
N PRO A 126 5.60 -10.99 16.56
CA PRO A 126 4.35 -11.74 16.55
C PRO A 126 4.62 -13.22 16.84
N SER A 127 3.75 -13.87 17.61
CA SER A 127 3.84 -15.30 17.92
C SER A 127 2.44 -15.90 18.03
N GLU A 128 2.23 -17.09 17.46
CA GLU A 128 0.91 -17.75 17.53
C GLU A 128 0.50 -18.09 18.97
N GLU A 129 1.47 -18.29 19.88
CA GLU A 129 1.23 -18.57 21.29
C GLU A 129 0.57 -17.39 22.04
N GLU A 130 0.92 -16.15 21.67
CA GLU A 130 0.36 -14.92 22.25
C GLU A 130 -0.96 -14.50 21.56
N ALA A 131 -1.36 -15.19 20.50
CA ALA A 131 -2.54 -14.83 19.74
C ALA A 131 -3.83 -15.15 20.51
N VAL A 132 -4.75 -14.19 20.48
CA VAL A 132 -6.12 -14.37 20.97
C VAL A 132 -7.02 -14.70 19.78
N PRO A 133 -7.92 -15.70 19.89
CA PRO A 133 -8.87 -16.02 18.83
C PRO A 133 -9.73 -14.81 18.44
N ALA A 134 -9.61 -14.37 17.19
CA ALA A 134 -10.41 -13.29 16.65
C ALA A 134 -11.77 -13.85 16.17
N ARG A 135 -12.78 -13.80 17.05
CA ARG A 135 -14.17 -14.19 16.72
C ARG A 135 -14.92 -12.99 16.14
N ASP A 136 -15.87 -13.26 15.25
CA ASP A 136 -16.81 -12.26 14.70
C ASP A 136 -16.16 -11.01 14.10
N VAL A 137 -14.98 -11.18 13.52
CA VAL A 137 -14.21 -10.08 12.90
C VAL A 137 -15.00 -9.50 11.73
N SER A 138 -15.28 -8.21 11.79
CA SER A 138 -15.78 -7.48 10.63
C SER A 138 -14.62 -7.26 9.65
N ARG A 139 -14.85 -7.44 8.35
CA ARG A 139 -13.81 -7.45 7.30
C ARG A 139 -14.16 -6.46 6.22
N LEU A 140 -13.16 -5.81 5.64
CA LEU A 140 -13.37 -4.86 4.55
C LEU A 140 -13.63 -5.59 3.22
N GLY A 141 -12.78 -6.57 2.89
CA GLY A 141 -12.91 -7.41 1.69
C GLY A 141 -13.79 -8.64 1.92
N ARG A 142 -14.49 -9.07 0.86
CA ARG A 142 -15.39 -10.24 0.90
C ARG A 142 -14.65 -11.57 0.84
N PHE A 143 -13.44 -11.60 0.31
CA PHE A 143 -12.62 -12.81 0.23
C PHE A 143 -11.32 -12.64 1.01
N GLU A 144 -10.67 -13.77 1.31
CA GLU A 144 -9.28 -13.79 1.75
C GLU A 144 -8.38 -13.88 0.53
N ALA A 145 -7.34 -13.05 0.50
CA ALA A 145 -6.32 -13.05 -0.53
C ALA A 145 -4.91 -13.13 0.07
N ALA A 146 -4.08 -14.00 -0.49
CA ALA A 146 -2.66 -14.09 -0.18
C ALA A 146 -1.91 -12.96 -0.89
N LEU A 147 -0.90 -12.40 -0.22
CA LEU A 147 -0.04 -11.38 -0.81
C LEU A 147 1.22 -12.00 -1.37
N ARG A 148 1.55 -11.66 -2.62
CA ARG A 148 2.78 -12.03 -3.31
C ARG A 148 3.60 -10.78 -3.57
N PHE A 149 4.91 -10.88 -3.37
CA PHE A 149 5.83 -9.74 -3.43
C PHE A 149 6.81 -9.91 -4.58
N ARG A 150 6.93 -8.88 -5.41
CA ARG A 150 7.90 -8.81 -6.51
C ARG A 150 8.74 -7.56 -6.37
N GLU A 151 10.06 -7.70 -6.46
CA GLU A 151 10.98 -6.58 -6.42
C GLU A 151 10.77 -5.68 -7.64
N SER A 152 10.77 -4.37 -7.39
CA SER A 152 10.66 -3.35 -8.43
C SER A 152 11.36 -2.07 -7.98
N TRP A 153 11.23 -1.03 -8.80
CA TRP A 153 11.74 0.29 -8.54
C TRP A 153 10.62 1.29 -8.68
N SER A 154 10.85 2.49 -8.17
CA SER A 154 9.96 3.63 -8.31
C SER A 154 10.76 4.87 -8.67
N LEU A 155 10.16 5.74 -9.46
CA LEU A 155 10.58 7.12 -9.65
C LEU A 155 9.66 8.04 -8.85
N PRO A 156 10.11 9.26 -8.51
CA PRO A 156 9.21 10.29 -7.99
C PRO A 156 8.12 10.62 -9.01
N CYS A 157 7.07 11.33 -8.57
CA CYS A 157 6.09 11.87 -9.50
C CYS A 157 6.74 12.84 -10.50
N TRP A 158 6.05 13.10 -11.61
CA TRP A 158 6.62 13.91 -12.68
C TRP A 158 7.00 15.31 -12.18
N GLU A 159 6.21 15.94 -11.33
CA GLU A 159 6.47 17.29 -10.84
C GLU A 159 7.77 17.36 -10.00
N ASP A 160 7.98 16.36 -9.15
CA ASP A 160 9.21 16.24 -8.36
C ASP A 160 10.42 15.88 -9.25
N LEU A 161 10.20 15.13 -10.33
CA LEU A 161 11.25 14.74 -11.27
C LEU A 161 11.64 15.88 -12.23
N GLU A 162 10.64 16.61 -12.74
CA GLU A 162 10.77 17.75 -13.65
C GLU A 162 11.61 18.86 -13.02
N ALA A 163 11.42 19.11 -11.72
CA ALA A 163 12.24 20.06 -10.96
C ALA A 163 13.75 19.69 -10.94
N LEU A 164 14.10 18.45 -11.26
CA LEU A 164 15.49 17.94 -11.33
C LEU A 164 16.02 17.83 -12.76
N LEU A 165 15.17 18.05 -13.76
CA LEU A 165 15.50 17.93 -15.17
C LEU A 165 15.54 19.32 -15.85
N PRO A 166 16.33 19.49 -16.92
CA PRO A 166 16.24 20.67 -17.78
C PRO A 166 14.82 20.90 -18.31
N GLU A 167 14.37 22.17 -18.34
CA GLU A 167 13.01 22.58 -18.74
C GLU A 167 12.67 22.16 -20.18
N GLU A 168 13.67 21.98 -21.06
CA GLU A 168 13.47 21.58 -22.45
C GLU A 168 13.07 20.10 -22.62
N LEU A 169 12.92 19.37 -21.51
CA LEU A 169 12.64 17.93 -21.48
C LEU A 169 11.21 17.59 -21.05
N TRP A 170 10.27 18.53 -21.10
CA TRP A 170 8.85 18.29 -20.81
C TRP A 170 8.26 17.09 -21.57
N TRP A 171 8.78 16.78 -22.77
CA TRP A 171 8.36 15.66 -23.59
C TRP A 171 8.75 14.28 -23.01
N LEU A 172 9.64 14.22 -22.02
CA LEU A 172 9.96 12.98 -21.31
C LEU A 172 8.82 12.53 -20.38
N ALA A 173 7.84 13.39 -20.08
CA ALA A 173 6.72 13.05 -19.22
C ALA A 173 6.00 11.79 -19.70
N ASP A 174 5.62 11.75 -20.98
CA ASP A 174 4.92 10.61 -21.59
C ASP A 174 5.75 9.31 -21.54
N ASP A 175 7.06 9.43 -21.78
CA ASP A 175 8.03 8.32 -21.76
C ASP A 175 8.21 7.76 -20.33
N VAL A 176 8.31 8.65 -19.34
CA VAL A 176 8.43 8.29 -17.94
C VAL A 176 7.14 7.64 -17.45
N ASP A 177 5.98 8.20 -17.81
CA ASP A 177 4.67 7.63 -17.48
C ASP A 177 4.47 6.25 -18.11
N GLU A 178 4.85 6.08 -19.38
CA GLU A 178 4.83 4.78 -20.06
C GLU A 178 5.76 3.78 -19.37
N TRP A 179 7.00 4.17 -19.05
CA TRP A 179 7.92 3.31 -18.33
C TRP A 179 7.41 2.95 -16.92
N GLN A 180 6.83 3.90 -16.19
CA GLN A 180 6.20 3.64 -14.90
C GLN A 180 5.01 2.67 -15.05
N ARG A 181 4.24 2.73 -16.14
CA ARG A 181 3.17 1.77 -16.44
C ARG A 181 3.71 0.37 -16.74
N GLU A 182 4.69 0.26 -17.64
CA GLU A 182 5.30 -1.02 -18.04
C GLU A 182 6.02 -1.73 -16.89
N SER A 183 6.64 -0.95 -16.00
CA SER A 183 7.29 -1.48 -14.79
C SER A 183 6.29 -1.89 -13.70
N GLY A 184 4.99 -1.67 -13.91
CA GLY A 184 3.91 -1.97 -12.96
C GLY A 184 3.76 -0.94 -11.84
N MET A 185 4.44 0.21 -11.92
CA MET A 185 4.35 1.27 -10.90
C MET A 185 3.08 2.11 -11.00
N CYS A 186 2.65 2.39 -12.23
CA CYS A 186 1.38 3.04 -12.55
C CYS A 186 0.28 2.03 -12.86
N ASP A 187 0.50 0.73 -12.63
CA ASP A 187 -0.58 -0.23 -12.73
C ASP A 187 -1.56 0.00 -11.58
N GLU A 188 -2.71 0.59 -11.91
CA GLU A 188 -3.90 0.73 -11.06
C GLU A 188 -4.27 -0.60 -10.36
N ARG A 189 -3.79 -1.74 -10.88
CA ARG A 189 -4.13 -3.08 -10.38
C ARG A 189 -3.20 -3.61 -9.29
N CYS A 190 -2.07 -2.96 -9.01
CA CYS A 190 -1.09 -3.46 -8.05
C CYS A 190 -0.95 -2.57 -6.81
N HIS A 191 -0.94 -3.19 -5.63
CA HIS A 191 -0.51 -2.52 -4.40
C HIS A 191 1.03 -2.35 -4.42
N ARG A 192 1.56 -1.41 -3.63
CA ARG A 192 3.01 -1.16 -3.61
C ARG A 192 3.52 -0.84 -2.21
N LEU A 193 4.58 -1.51 -1.80
CA LEU A 193 5.23 -1.32 -0.51
C LEU A 193 6.60 -0.63 -0.68
N GLY A 194 6.84 0.43 0.09
CA GLY A 194 8.02 1.29 -0.06
C GLY A 194 8.03 2.09 -1.37
N GLY A 195 9.20 2.57 -1.78
CA GLY A 195 9.37 3.40 -2.98
C GLY A 195 8.97 4.87 -2.80
N HIS A 196 8.91 5.60 -3.91
CA HIS A 196 8.33 6.94 -3.97
C HIS A 196 6.82 6.91 -3.89
N ARG A 197 6.24 8.06 -3.56
CA ARG A 197 4.80 8.29 -3.62
C ARG A 197 4.42 8.50 -5.09
N SER A 198 3.32 7.91 -5.53
CA SER A 198 2.87 7.94 -6.94
C SER A 198 1.89 9.07 -7.24
N PHE A 199 1.98 10.23 -6.57
CA PHE A 199 0.97 11.25 -6.77
C PHE A 199 1.08 11.85 -8.18
N GLY A 200 0.25 11.38 -9.11
CA GLY A 200 -0.18 12.15 -10.26
C GLY A 200 -1.36 13.04 -9.87
N GLN A 201 -1.29 14.30 -10.29
CA GLN A 201 -2.40 15.25 -10.45
C GLN A 201 -3.12 15.73 -9.18
N ASP A 202 -2.56 16.78 -8.59
CA ASP A 202 -3.21 17.81 -7.75
C ASP A 202 -4.03 17.34 -6.52
N SER A 203 -3.35 17.36 -5.38
CA SER A 203 -3.87 17.41 -4.00
C SER A 203 -4.43 16.11 -3.42
N LEU A 204 -3.84 15.68 -2.30
CA LEU A 204 -4.45 14.73 -1.38
C LEU A 204 -5.89 15.18 -1.09
N SER A 205 -6.87 14.37 -1.47
CA SER A 205 -8.26 14.66 -1.14
C SER A 205 -8.50 14.49 0.37
N VAL A 206 -7.69 13.64 1.02
CA VAL A 206 -7.69 13.42 2.47
C VAL A 206 -6.26 13.17 2.96
N PHE A 207 -5.90 13.78 4.09
CA PHE A 207 -4.72 13.44 4.87
C PHE A 207 -5.05 13.46 6.36
N GLU A 208 -4.88 12.32 7.02
CA GLU A 208 -5.17 12.11 8.44
C GLU A 208 -3.88 11.62 9.15
N PRO A 209 -3.07 12.55 9.69
CA PRO A 209 -1.88 12.18 10.47
C PRO A 209 -2.27 11.68 11.87
N PRO A 210 -1.44 10.83 12.51
CA PRO A 210 -1.61 10.46 13.90
C PRO A 210 -1.61 11.67 14.83
N THR A 211 -2.39 11.60 15.91
CA THR A 211 -2.42 12.64 16.93
C THR A 211 -1.00 12.94 17.46
N GLY A 212 -0.66 14.23 17.50
CA GLY A 212 0.63 14.70 18.01
C GLY A 212 1.78 14.62 17.00
N LEU A 213 1.53 14.27 15.74
CA LEU A 213 2.52 14.38 14.66
C LEU A 213 2.24 15.56 13.72
N SER A 214 3.23 15.88 12.89
CA SER A 214 3.14 16.96 11.90
C SER A 214 1.98 16.74 10.94
N LYS A 215 1.35 17.84 10.52
CA LYS A 215 0.36 17.87 9.45
C LYS A 215 0.98 18.06 8.07
N ASP A 216 2.30 18.28 8.01
CA ASP A 216 3.01 18.30 6.74
C ASP A 216 3.23 16.87 6.25
N PHE A 217 2.51 16.47 5.21
CA PHE A 217 2.63 15.14 4.62
C PHE A 217 4.04 14.89 4.03
N ARG A 218 4.85 15.93 3.78
CA ARG A 218 6.24 15.80 3.30
C ARG A 218 7.19 15.19 4.33
N GLU A 219 6.80 15.18 5.62
CA GLU A 219 7.53 14.52 6.69
C GLU A 219 7.28 13.01 6.76
N TYR A 220 6.42 12.49 5.89
CA TYR A 220 6.03 11.08 5.87
C TYR A 220 6.49 10.37 4.60
N GLU A 221 6.95 9.13 4.78
CA GLU A 221 7.34 8.23 3.70
C GLU A 221 6.21 7.24 3.39
N GLN A 222 6.13 6.79 2.14
CA GLN A 222 5.18 5.74 1.75
C GLN A 222 5.60 4.42 2.38
N LEU A 223 4.73 3.86 3.22
CA LEU A 223 4.88 2.48 3.66
C LEU A 223 4.16 1.54 2.69
N PHE A 224 2.87 1.76 2.48
CA PHE A 224 2.05 0.90 1.65
C PHE A 224 1.00 1.72 0.89
N ARG A 225 1.03 1.64 -0.44
CA ARG A 225 -0.02 2.09 -1.33
C ARG A 225 -0.95 0.92 -1.60
N LEU A 226 -2.21 1.10 -1.30
CA LEU A 226 -3.29 0.18 -1.57
C LEU A 226 -4.13 0.72 -2.73
N ASN A 227 -4.37 -0.12 -3.73
CA ASN A 227 -5.37 0.10 -4.77
C ASN A 227 -6.61 -0.78 -4.50
N PHE A 228 -7.64 -0.65 -5.33
CA PHE A 228 -8.75 -1.62 -5.31
C PHE A 228 -8.22 -3.04 -5.55
N ASP A 229 -8.87 -4.04 -4.97
CA ASP A 229 -8.42 -5.42 -5.04
C ASP A 229 -9.57 -6.34 -5.45
N ASN A 230 -9.45 -6.92 -6.65
CA ASN A 230 -10.42 -7.88 -7.18
C ASN A 230 -10.34 -9.26 -6.48
N ALA A 231 -9.16 -9.67 -6.03
CA ALA A 231 -8.96 -10.94 -5.35
C ALA A 231 -9.64 -10.95 -3.98
N ALA A 232 -9.43 -9.92 -3.16
CA ALA A 232 -10.07 -9.68 -1.88
C ALA A 232 -11.49 -9.10 -2.00
N ASP A 233 -11.86 -8.56 -3.17
CA ASP A 233 -13.16 -7.96 -3.49
C ASP A 233 -13.49 -6.78 -2.57
N PHE A 234 -12.60 -5.78 -2.56
CA PHE A 234 -12.85 -4.46 -1.99
C PHE A 234 -12.49 -3.34 -2.99
N THR A 235 -13.21 -2.22 -2.88
CA THR A 235 -12.97 -1.00 -3.64
C THR A 235 -13.36 0.21 -2.80
N TRP A 236 -12.69 1.34 -3.03
CA TRP A 236 -13.03 2.65 -2.46
C TRP A 236 -13.15 3.69 -3.59
N GLY A 237 -13.71 3.27 -4.73
CA GLY A 237 -13.84 4.09 -5.94
C GLY A 237 -12.57 4.06 -6.81
N SER A 238 -12.31 5.15 -7.52
CA SER A 238 -11.11 5.38 -8.34
C SER A 238 -9.97 6.01 -7.55
N ASN A 239 -9.91 5.77 -6.24
CA ASN A 239 -8.94 6.39 -5.37
C ASN A 239 -7.81 5.43 -5.03
N GLN A 240 -6.64 6.00 -4.74
CA GLN A 240 -5.51 5.30 -4.16
C GLN A 240 -5.42 5.62 -2.67
N VAL A 241 -5.24 4.57 -1.85
CA VAL A 241 -5.08 4.70 -0.40
C VAL A 241 -3.62 4.57 -0.04
N TYR A 242 -3.11 5.50 0.75
CA TYR A 242 -1.74 5.53 1.21
C TYR A 242 -1.69 5.37 2.72
N LEU A 243 -0.92 4.39 3.16
CA LEU A 243 -0.43 4.27 4.53
C LEU A 243 0.97 4.87 4.57
N LEU A 244 1.11 5.95 5.32
CA LEU A 244 2.32 6.74 5.41
C LEU A 244 2.91 6.62 6.82
N VAL A 245 4.23 6.58 6.91
CA VAL A 245 4.96 6.51 8.19
C VAL A 245 5.80 7.78 8.35
N HIS A 246 5.73 8.42 9.51
CA HIS A 246 6.56 9.58 9.80
C HIS A 246 8.04 9.17 9.83
N ARG A 247 8.94 10.01 9.32
CA ARG A 247 10.38 9.67 9.23
C ARG A 247 11.00 9.24 10.56
N ASP A 248 10.65 9.92 11.66
CA ASP A 248 11.13 9.55 13.00
C ASP A 248 10.59 8.20 13.46
N ASP A 249 9.32 7.90 13.18
CA ASP A 249 8.70 6.63 13.54
C ASP A 249 9.26 5.49 12.67
N LEU A 250 9.58 5.75 11.39
CA LEU A 250 10.30 4.81 10.53
C LEU A 250 11.70 4.50 11.06
N ALA A 251 12.46 5.52 11.45
CA ALA A 251 13.79 5.36 12.03
C ALA A 251 13.76 4.57 13.36
N ALA A 252 12.72 4.79 14.16
CA ALA A 252 12.47 4.08 15.41
C ALA A 252 11.77 2.71 15.24
N GLN A 253 11.43 2.31 14.00
CA GLN A 253 10.65 1.11 13.68
C GLN A 253 9.31 1.01 14.43
N ARG A 254 8.60 2.14 14.52
CA ARG A 254 7.28 2.28 15.14
C ARG A 254 6.21 2.38 14.06
N PHE A 255 5.39 1.34 13.92
CA PHE A 255 4.36 1.26 12.89
C PHE A 255 2.92 1.26 13.44
N ASP A 256 2.76 1.51 14.73
CA ASP A 256 1.46 1.71 15.40
C ASP A 256 0.87 3.10 15.12
N ARG A 257 1.65 4.00 14.50
CA ARG A 257 1.29 5.41 14.24
C ARG A 257 1.44 5.73 12.75
N LEU A 258 0.57 5.14 11.94
CA LEU A 258 0.54 5.42 10.50
C LEU A 258 -0.44 6.56 10.21
N ALA A 259 -0.04 7.45 9.29
CA ALA A 259 -0.94 8.39 8.68
C ALA A 259 -1.67 7.74 7.51
N PHE A 260 -2.90 8.20 7.28
CA PHE A 260 -3.72 7.79 6.17
C PHE A 260 -3.86 8.93 5.17
N ALA A 261 -3.70 8.62 3.89
CA ALA A 261 -3.92 9.56 2.80
C ALA A 261 -4.77 8.94 1.70
N VAL A 262 -5.55 9.76 1.02
CA VAL A 262 -6.29 9.40 -0.20
C VAL A 262 -5.88 10.37 -1.29
N ALA A 263 -5.54 9.82 -2.46
CA ALA A 263 -5.42 10.58 -3.69
C ALA A 263 -6.42 10.01 -4.71
N ASN A 264 -6.94 10.87 -5.55
CA ASN A 264 -7.74 10.45 -6.69
C ASN A 264 -6.76 10.09 -7.83
N ASP A 265 -7.11 9.09 -8.64
CA ASP A 265 -6.53 8.96 -9.98
C ASP A 265 -7.04 10.06 -10.92
#